data_AF-A0A257RZT1-F1
#
_entry.id   AF-A0A257RZT1-F1
#
_cell.length_a   1.000
_cell.length_b   1.000
_cell.length_c   1.000
_cell.angle_alpha   90.00
_cell.angle_beta   90.00
_cell.angle_gamma   90.00
#
_symmetry.space_group_name_H-M   'P 1'
#
loop_
_entity.id
_entity.type
_entity.pdbx_description
1 polymer ?
#
loop_
_entity_poly.entity_id
_entity_poly.type
_entity_poly.pdbx_seq_one_letter_code
_entity_poly.pdbx_strand_id
1 'polypeptide(L)'
;MPDGGQNFPALVLNADFRPLSYFPLSLWSWQDAVKAVFLDRVSVLSEYEHEVHSVSAAMRLPSVIALKDFVPGLRQPAFTRFNVFLRDGFTCQYCHNRLPAPELTFDHVIPRARGGRTTWENVVTACGACNLR
;
A
#
# COMPACT_ATOMS: atom_id res chain seq x y z
N MET A 1 15.00 -11.61 17.75
CA MET A 1 16.22 -12.16 17.12
C MET A 1 16.07 -12.02 15.61
N PRO A 2 17.16 -11.74 14.88
CA PRO A 2 17.14 -11.35 13.47
C PRO A 2 17.27 -12.59 12.59
N ASP A 3 16.19 -13.05 11.97
CA ASP A 3 16.26 -14.14 11.00
C ASP A 3 16.28 -13.55 9.58
N GLY A 4 17.45 -13.60 8.94
CA GLY A 4 17.64 -13.42 7.51
C GLY A 4 17.05 -14.58 6.69
N GLY A 5 15.81 -14.98 6.99
CA GLY A 5 15.03 -15.97 6.26
C GLY A 5 14.22 -15.30 5.16
N GLN A 6 14.15 -15.94 4.00
CA GLN A 6 13.39 -15.47 2.85
C GLN A 6 11.96 -15.09 3.29
N ASN A 7 11.58 -13.83 3.07
CA ASN A 7 10.24 -13.35 3.40
C ASN A 7 9.29 -13.86 2.30
N PHE A 8 8.28 -14.63 2.67
CA PHE A 8 7.24 -15.15 1.76
C PHE A 8 5.90 -14.40 1.97
N PRO A 9 5.83 -13.08 1.71
CA PRO A 9 4.62 -12.32 1.99
C PRO A 9 3.48 -12.73 1.05
N ALA A 10 2.30 -12.99 1.61
CA ALA A 10 1.12 -13.26 0.80
C ALA A 10 0.42 -11.94 0.44
N LEU A 11 0.14 -11.73 -0.85
CA LEU A 11 -0.74 -10.64 -1.29
C LEU A 11 -2.19 -10.96 -0.93
N VAL A 12 -2.84 -10.03 -0.25
CA VAL A 12 -4.23 -10.18 0.21
C VAL A 12 -5.16 -9.32 -0.63
N LEU A 13 -6.07 -10.00 -1.30
CA LEU A 13 -7.15 -9.42 -2.09
C LEU A 13 -8.46 -9.51 -1.33
N ASN A 14 -9.37 -8.61 -1.65
CA ASN A 14 -10.74 -8.67 -1.19
C ASN A 14 -11.52 -9.76 -1.95
N ALA A 15 -12.78 -9.99 -1.56
CA ALA A 15 -13.65 -11.01 -2.19
C ALA A 15 -13.97 -10.74 -3.67
N ASP A 16 -13.78 -9.51 -4.14
CA ASP A 16 -13.90 -9.11 -5.55
C ASP A 16 -12.55 -9.17 -6.31
N PHE A 17 -11.53 -9.80 -5.72
CA PHE A 17 -10.17 -9.92 -6.26
C PHE A 17 -9.44 -8.58 -6.47
N ARG A 18 -9.92 -7.51 -5.83
CA ARG A 18 -9.21 -6.22 -5.83
C ARG A 18 -8.32 -6.08 -4.60
N PRO A 19 -7.20 -5.34 -4.68
CA PRO A 19 -6.39 -5.05 -3.51
C PRO A 19 -7.22 -4.33 -2.43
N LEU A 20 -7.06 -4.73 -1.17
CA LEU A 20 -7.67 -4.03 -0.03
C LEU A 20 -7.07 -2.63 0.15
N SER A 21 -5.79 -2.48 -0.21
CA SER A 21 -5.06 -1.22 -0.27
C SER A 21 -4.11 -1.25 -1.48
N TYR A 22 -4.08 -0.16 -2.25
CA TYR A 22 -3.16 0.00 -3.39
C TYR A 22 -1.76 0.39 -2.94
N PHE A 23 -1.62 1.13 -1.84
CA PHE A 23 -0.32 1.46 -1.28
C PHE A 23 -0.38 1.79 0.23
N PRO A 24 0.40 1.10 1.09
CA PRO A 24 1.14 -0.12 0.76
C PRO A 24 0.15 -1.21 0.34
N LEU A 25 0.61 -2.14 -0.51
CA LEU A 25 -0.18 -3.34 -0.81
C LEU A 25 -0.47 -4.08 0.50
N SER A 26 -1.67 -4.65 0.60
CA SER A 26 -2.04 -5.47 1.74
C SER A 26 -1.30 -6.79 1.68
N LEU A 27 -0.14 -6.84 2.33
CA LEU A 27 0.69 -8.03 2.47
C LEU A 27 0.51 -8.63 3.86
N TRP A 28 0.35 -9.95 3.94
CA TRP A 28 0.39 -10.70 5.19
C TRP A 28 1.67 -11.51 5.29
N SER A 29 2.07 -11.80 6.53
CA SER A 29 3.09 -12.82 6.78
C SER A 29 2.59 -14.18 6.27
N TRP A 30 3.50 -15.06 5.85
CA TRP A 30 3.10 -16.40 5.42
C TRP A 30 2.39 -17.18 6.53
N GLN A 31 2.75 -16.92 7.80
CA GLN A 31 2.13 -17.53 8.97
C GLN A 31 0.66 -17.13 9.10
N ASP A 32 0.35 -15.84 8.93
CA ASP A 32 -1.03 -15.33 8.97
C ASP A 32 -1.85 -15.87 7.79
N ALA A 33 -1.24 -15.96 6.61
CA ALA A 33 -1.87 -16.51 5.42
C ALA A 33 -2.21 -18.00 5.61
N VAL A 34 -1.26 -18.81 6.07
CA VAL A 34 -1.48 -20.24 6.40
C VAL A 34 -2.57 -20.38 7.45
N LYS A 35 -2.53 -19.60 8.53
CA LYS A 35 -3.58 -19.59 9.56
C LYS A 35 -4.96 -19.30 8.96
N ALA A 36 -5.06 -18.35 8.04
CA ALA A 36 -6.32 -17.99 7.40
C ALA A 36 -6.84 -19.09 6.46
N VAL A 37 -5.94 -19.82 5.78
CA VAL A 37 -6.27 -21.00 4.97
C VAL A 37 -6.84 -22.11 5.85
N PHE A 38 -6.18 -22.45 6.96
CA PHE A 38 -6.67 -23.48 7.90
C PHE A 38 -8.02 -23.12 8.55
N LEU A 39 -8.27 -21.83 8.78
CA LEU A 39 -9.55 -21.34 9.29
C LEU A 39 -10.62 -21.20 8.20
N ASP A 40 -10.33 -21.60 6.96
CA ASP A 40 -11.23 -21.54 5.81
C ASP A 40 -11.76 -20.12 5.50
N ARG A 41 -11.02 -19.08 5.86
CA ARG A 41 -11.42 -17.66 5.70
C ARG A 41 -11.02 -17.04 4.36
N VAL A 42 -10.13 -17.71 3.63
CA VAL A 42 -9.55 -17.21 2.37
C VAL A 42 -9.52 -18.30 1.32
N SER A 43 -9.49 -17.90 0.06
CA SER A 43 -9.22 -18.75 -1.09
C SER A 43 -7.79 -18.51 -1.57
N VAL A 44 -7.01 -19.58 -1.75
CA VAL A 44 -5.65 -19.49 -2.30
C VAL A 44 -5.73 -19.36 -3.82
N LEU A 45 -5.10 -18.32 -4.36
CA LEU A 45 -5.08 -18.04 -5.81
C LEU A 45 -3.74 -18.40 -6.44
N SER A 46 -2.67 -18.29 -5.67
CA SER A 46 -1.32 -18.61 -6.09
C SER A 46 -0.49 -19.02 -4.88
N GLU A 47 0.50 -19.86 -5.12
CA GLU A 47 1.38 -20.44 -4.11
C GLU A 47 2.85 -20.17 -4.47
N TYR A 48 3.72 -20.22 -3.48
CA TYR A 48 5.15 -20.39 -3.66
C TYR A 48 5.47 -21.88 -3.89
N GLU A 49 6.64 -22.17 -4.45
CA GLU A 49 7.15 -23.55 -4.49
C GLU A 49 7.62 -24.05 -3.12
N HIS A 50 7.79 -23.15 -2.16
CA HIS A 50 8.20 -23.50 -0.80
C HIS A 50 7.08 -24.21 -0.04
N GLU A 51 7.40 -25.37 0.53
CA GLU A 51 6.47 -26.20 1.29
C GLU A 51 6.76 -26.14 2.79
N VAL A 52 5.71 -26.09 3.60
CA VAL A 52 5.79 -26.18 5.06
C VAL A 52 5.09 -27.43 5.55
N HIS A 53 5.62 -28.00 6.63
CA HIS A 53 5.19 -29.28 7.17
C HIS A 53 4.77 -29.16 8.63
N SER A 54 3.75 -29.91 8.99
CA SER A 54 3.43 -30.30 10.36
C SER A 54 3.67 -31.81 10.52
N VAL A 55 3.45 -32.34 11.72
CA VAL A 55 3.57 -33.78 11.97
C VAL A 55 2.60 -34.61 11.11
N SER A 56 1.46 -34.03 10.72
CA SER A 56 0.37 -34.74 10.02
C SER A 56 -0.03 -34.15 8.67
N ALA A 57 0.56 -33.03 8.25
CA ALA A 57 0.17 -32.35 7.01
C ALA A 57 1.36 -31.64 6.35
N ALA A 58 1.30 -31.45 5.04
CA ALA A 58 2.21 -30.62 4.27
C ALA A 58 1.38 -29.67 3.39
N MET A 59 1.85 -28.45 3.18
CA MET A 59 1.23 -27.52 2.25
C MET A 59 2.23 -26.53 1.67
N ARG A 60 1.99 -26.11 0.43
CA ARG A 60 2.72 -25.00 -0.19
C ARG A 60 2.33 -23.68 0.45
N LEU A 61 3.28 -22.77 0.56
CA LEU A 61 3.01 -21.44 1.11
C LEU A 61 2.16 -20.63 0.13
N PRO A 62 1.07 -20.00 0.58
CA PRO A 62 0.28 -19.12 -0.29
C PRO A 62 1.06 -17.84 -0.62
N SER A 63 1.07 -17.45 -1.89
CA SER A 63 1.65 -16.19 -2.38
C SER A 63 0.59 -15.13 -2.71
N VAL A 64 -0.62 -15.56 -3.09
CA VAL A 64 -1.77 -14.67 -3.29
C VAL A 64 -3.03 -15.33 -2.72
N ILE A 65 -3.76 -14.60 -1.88
CA ILE A 65 -5.02 -15.05 -1.28
C ILE A 65 -6.12 -14.01 -1.49
N ALA A 66 -7.37 -14.48 -1.59
CA ALA A 66 -8.56 -13.63 -1.57
C ALA A 66 -9.42 -13.93 -0.34
N LEU A 67 -9.91 -12.89 0.33
CA LEU A 67 -10.90 -13.04 1.40
C LEU A 67 -12.19 -13.65 0.85
N LYS A 68 -12.83 -14.53 1.62
CA LYS A 68 -14.17 -15.04 1.25
C LYS A 68 -15.27 -14.02 1.53
N ASP A 69 -15.13 -13.26 2.61
CA ASP A 69 -16.05 -12.19 2.98
C ASP A 69 -15.59 -10.86 2.40
N PHE A 70 -16.53 -10.11 1.84
CA PHE A 70 -16.25 -8.78 1.31
C PHE A 70 -16.01 -7.79 2.45
N VAL A 71 -14.83 -7.16 2.44
CA VAL A 71 -14.52 -6.05 3.35
C VAL A 71 -14.78 -4.73 2.64
N PRO A 72 -15.69 -3.88 3.14
CA PRO A 72 -15.90 -2.55 2.56
C PRO A 72 -14.63 -1.70 2.62
N GLY A 73 -14.07 -1.39 1.46
CA GLY A 73 -12.88 -0.52 1.35
C GLY A 73 -13.21 0.95 1.60
N LEU A 74 -12.21 1.72 2.02
CA LEU A 74 -12.27 3.17 1.98
C LEU A 74 -12.36 3.60 0.51
N ARG A 75 -13.49 4.21 0.12
CA ARG A 75 -13.74 4.62 -1.27
C ARG A 75 -12.76 5.68 -1.79
N GLN A 76 -12.03 6.35 -0.88
CA GLN A 76 -11.13 7.45 -1.21
C GLN A 76 -9.80 7.28 -0.48
N PRO A 77 -8.65 7.47 -1.15
CA PRO A 77 -7.35 7.50 -0.50
C PRO A 77 -7.33 8.54 0.62
N ALA A 78 -6.70 8.19 1.74
CA ALA A 78 -6.50 9.14 2.83
C ALA A 78 -5.65 10.33 2.34
N PHE A 79 -6.05 11.54 2.70
CA PHE A 79 -5.28 12.74 2.38
C PHE A 79 -4.03 12.78 3.28
N THR A 80 -2.91 12.27 2.77
CA THR A 80 -1.62 12.26 3.46
C THR A 80 -0.56 12.84 2.54
N ARG A 81 0.53 13.37 3.11
CA ARG A 81 1.68 13.86 2.32
C ARG A 81 2.16 12.81 1.31
N PHE A 82 2.30 11.58 1.79
CA PHE A 82 2.74 10.47 0.97
C PHE A 82 1.80 10.23 -0.22
N ASN A 83 0.47 10.23 -0.01
CA ASN A 83 -0.46 9.99 -1.11
C ASN A 83 -0.53 11.17 -2.09
N VAL A 84 -0.28 12.41 -1.65
CA VAL A 84 -0.11 13.55 -2.56
C VAL A 84 1.14 13.35 -3.43
N PHE A 85 2.26 12.92 -2.84
CA PHE A 85 3.49 12.64 -3.58
C PHE A 85 3.31 11.48 -4.56
N LEU A 86 2.61 10.42 -4.13
CA LEU A 86 2.31 9.27 -4.97
C LEU A 86 1.43 9.67 -6.17
N ARG A 87 0.38 10.46 -5.94
CA ARG A 87 -0.49 11.02 -7.01
C ARG A 87 0.33 11.79 -8.04
N ASP A 88 1.28 12.59 -7.56
CA ASP A 88 2.13 13.45 -8.39
C ASP A 88 3.40 12.74 -8.91
N GLY A 89 3.52 11.42 -8.71
CA GLY A 89 4.65 10.63 -9.20
C GLY A 89 6.00 11.05 -8.60
N PHE A 90 6.02 11.52 -7.36
CA PHE A 90 7.20 12.08 -6.68
C PHE A 90 7.85 13.23 -7.46
N THR A 91 7.04 14.01 -8.18
CA THR A 91 7.49 15.08 -9.06
C THR A 91 6.93 16.42 -8.60
N CYS A 92 7.81 17.42 -8.47
CA CYS A 92 7.41 18.79 -8.17
C CYS A 92 6.49 19.34 -9.27
N GLN A 93 5.30 19.82 -8.92
CA GLN A 93 4.32 20.31 -9.90
C GLN A 93 4.68 21.68 -10.49
N TYR A 94 5.69 22.36 -9.94
CA TYR A 94 6.13 23.69 -10.40
C TYR A 94 7.33 23.64 -11.35
N CYS A 95 8.34 22.81 -11.04
CA CYS A 95 9.56 22.69 -11.86
C CYS A 95 9.69 21.36 -12.58
N HIS A 96 8.76 20.42 -12.36
CA HIS A 96 8.71 19.10 -12.98
C HIS A 96 9.93 18.19 -12.68
N ASN A 97 10.74 18.54 -11.67
CA ASN A 97 11.81 17.68 -11.20
C ASN A 97 11.26 16.54 -10.34
N ARG A 98 11.65 15.31 -10.66
CA ARG A 98 11.40 14.13 -9.82
C ARG A 98 12.46 14.05 -8.72
N LEU A 99 12.02 13.92 -7.48
CA LEU A 99 12.90 13.95 -6.30
C LEU A 99 12.54 12.83 -5.30
N PRO A 100 13.49 12.42 -4.45
CA PRO A 100 13.19 11.54 -3.32
C PRO A 100 12.16 12.15 -2.36
N ALA A 101 11.30 11.32 -1.77
CA ALA A 101 10.26 11.76 -0.83
C ALA A 101 10.73 12.70 0.30
N PRO A 102 11.93 12.53 0.90
CA PRO A 102 12.43 13.45 1.93
C PRO A 102 12.69 14.87 1.44
N GLU A 103 12.94 15.07 0.15
CA GLU A 103 13.22 16.37 -0.47
C GLU A 103 11.94 17.06 -1.00
N LEU A 104 10.80 16.37 -0.92
CA LEU A 104 9.50 16.86 -1.33
C LEU A 104 8.71 17.43 -0.16
N THR A 105 8.06 18.55 -0.42
CA THR A 105 7.04 19.18 0.42
C THR A 105 5.70 19.17 -0.30
N PHE A 106 4.65 19.60 0.38
CA PHE A 106 3.40 19.94 -0.27
C PHE A 106 3.19 21.45 -0.18
N ASP A 107 2.50 21.99 -1.17
CA ASP A 107 2.16 23.41 -1.24
C ASP A 107 0.67 23.59 -1.55
N HIS A 108 0.11 24.71 -1.12
CA HIS A 108 -1.26 25.12 -1.43
C HIS A 108 -1.27 26.01 -2.66
N VAL A 109 -1.82 25.53 -3.78
CA VAL A 109 -1.90 26.27 -5.05
C VAL A 109 -2.60 27.61 -4.86
N ILE A 110 -3.74 27.61 -4.17
CA ILE A 110 -4.34 28.81 -3.59
C ILE A 110 -3.82 28.90 -2.15
N PRO A 111 -3.06 29.94 -1.78
CA PRO A 111 -2.53 30.08 -0.43
C PRO A 111 -3.64 30.10 0.63
N ARG A 112 -3.35 29.56 1.82
CA ARG A 112 -4.29 29.61 2.97
C ARG A 112 -4.72 31.04 3.31
N ALA A 113 -3.82 32.00 3.22
CA ALA A 113 -4.12 33.42 3.46
C ALA A 113 -5.17 33.99 2.48
N ARG A 114 -5.34 33.38 1.30
CA ARG A 114 -6.37 33.74 0.31
C ARG A 114 -7.58 32.80 0.34
N GLY A 115 -7.77 32.05 1.42
CA GLY A 115 -8.89 31.11 1.60
C GLY A 115 -8.67 29.72 1.01
N GLY A 116 -7.44 29.38 0.60
CA GLY A 116 -7.11 28.06 0.08
C GLY A 116 -7.33 26.94 1.08
N ARG A 117 -8.13 25.94 0.70
CA ARG A 117 -8.45 24.79 1.54
C ARG A 117 -7.40 23.69 1.40
N THR A 118 -7.27 22.85 2.43
CA THR A 118 -6.41 21.66 2.36
C THR A 118 -7.25 20.52 1.77
N THR A 119 -7.27 20.44 0.44
CA THR A 119 -8.02 19.42 -0.32
C THR A 119 -7.14 18.82 -1.41
N TRP A 120 -7.57 17.70 -1.99
CA TRP A 120 -6.88 17.05 -3.09
C TRP A 120 -6.65 17.98 -4.28
N GLU A 121 -7.59 18.88 -4.54
CA GLU A 121 -7.55 19.77 -5.71
C GLU A 121 -6.63 20.98 -5.50
N ASN A 122 -6.36 21.36 -4.24
CA ASN A 122 -5.61 22.59 -3.92
C ASN A 122 -4.23 22.32 -3.34
N VAL A 123 -3.86 21.06 -3.09
CA VAL A 123 -2.54 20.70 -2.54
C VAL A 123 -1.76 19.87 -3.54
N VAL A 124 -0.54 20.31 -3.82
CA VAL A 124 0.37 19.70 -4.79
C VAL A 124 1.73 19.41 -4.19
N THR A 125 2.46 18.48 -4.80
CA THR A 125 3.86 18.20 -4.49
C THR A 125 4.74 19.33 -4.98
N ALA A 126 5.61 19.84 -4.11
CA ALA A 126 6.58 20.87 -4.43
C ALA A 126 7.97 20.45 -3.92
N CYS A 127 9.04 20.91 -4.58
CA CYS A 127 10.38 20.80 -4.00
C CYS A 127 10.60 21.96 -3.03
N GLY A 128 11.55 21.80 -2.08
CA GLY A 128 11.87 22.86 -1.12
C GLY A 128 12.20 24.21 -1.78
N ALA A 129 12.94 24.20 -2.90
CA ALA A 129 13.31 25.44 -3.61
C ALA A 129 12.11 26.16 -4.25
N CYS A 130 11.13 25.43 -4.79
CA CYS A 130 9.92 26.05 -5.36
C CYS A 130 8.95 26.49 -4.27
N ASN A 131 8.84 25.72 -3.18
CA ASN A 131 7.92 25.99 -2.08
C ASN A 131 8.32 27.21 -1.22
N LEU A 132 9.57 27.66 -1.33
CA LEU A 132 10.09 28.83 -0.62
C LEU A 132 10.05 30.12 -1.45
N ARG A 133 9.52 30.07 -2.68
CA ARG A 133 9.31 31.23 -3.54
C ARG A 133 7.95 31.85 -3.27
#